data_AF-A0A397TLX5-F1
#
_entry.id   AF-A0A397TLX5-F1
#
_cell.length_a   1.000
_cell.length_b   1.000
_cell.length_c   1.000
_cell.angle_alpha   90.00
_cell.angle_beta   90.00
_cell.angle_gamma   90.00
#
_symmetry.space_group_name_H-M   'P 1'
#
loop_
_entity.id
_entity.type
_entity.pdbx_description
1 polymer ?
#
loop_
_entity_poly.entity_id
_entity_poly.type
_entity_poly.pdbx_seq_one_letter_code
_entity_poly.pdbx_strand_id
1 'polypeptide(L)'
;MSTTADSYREKLNILKERNTSVNKHLKTEDDEYKRLIQITKVNCDTENVQDLNDLDTNYGRISNIIRDQSQIIDDTHELTKKVIDSLHSKEIYCLRDWIKKFFTQVKGRYDVGNWAKLIGALDEKSASEKVNFRSQQNEYIVQLKIILDEVQMTVNDFEQLYNMKNESNIQFHDKAKNLAEARNQFESMKFSGEMEKYEELLRKLFRALKIWYHC
;
A
#
# COMPACT_ATOMS: atom_id res chain seq x y z
N MET A 1 16.20 -8.56 0.98
CA MET A 1 15.19 -9.49 1.53
C MET A 1 13.90 -9.18 0.80
N SER A 2 13.25 -10.16 0.17
CA SER A 2 11.92 -9.95 -0.43
C SER A 2 10.94 -9.63 0.69
N THR A 3 10.26 -8.49 0.60
CA THR A 3 9.25 -8.15 1.60
C THR A 3 8.04 -9.08 1.44
N THR A 4 7.23 -9.20 2.49
CA THR A 4 6.05 -10.05 2.46
C THR A 4 5.10 -9.68 1.30
N ALA A 5 5.04 -8.41 0.91
CA ALA A 5 4.25 -7.94 -0.23
C ALA A 5 4.79 -8.43 -1.59
N ASP A 6 6.10 -8.41 -1.80
CA ASP A 6 6.73 -8.93 -3.03
C ASP A 6 6.43 -10.42 -3.23
N SER A 7 6.52 -11.20 -2.15
CA SER A 7 6.19 -12.64 -2.19
C SER A 7 4.71 -12.88 -2.54
N TYR A 8 3.79 -12.06 -2.02
CA TYR A 8 2.38 -12.16 -2.37
C TYR A 8 2.11 -11.76 -3.82
N ARG A 9 2.80 -10.74 -4.34
CA ARG A 9 2.67 -10.33 -5.74
C ARG A 9 3.07 -11.46 -6.68
N GLU A 10 4.18 -12.14 -6.38
CA GLU A 10 4.64 -13.27 -7.20
C GLU A 10 3.62 -14.41 -7.22
N LYS A 11 3.08 -14.79 -6.06
CA LYS A 11 2.02 -15.81 -5.97
C LYS A 11 0.77 -15.40 -6.74
N LEU A 12 0.37 -14.12 -6.67
CA LEU A 12 -0.77 -13.60 -7.42
C LEU A 12 -0.55 -13.69 -8.94
N ASN A 13 0.66 -13.39 -9.42
CA ASN A 13 1.01 -13.50 -10.84
C ASN A 13 0.91 -14.96 -11.33
N ILE A 14 1.41 -15.92 -10.54
CA ILE A 14 1.30 -17.36 -10.85
C ILE A 14 -0.17 -17.79 -10.96
N LEU A 15 -1.03 -17.32 -10.04
CA LEU A 15 -2.46 -17.63 -10.10
C LEU A 15 -3.13 -17.02 -11.33
N LYS A 16 -2.76 -15.80 -11.71
CA LYS A 16 -3.25 -15.14 -12.91
C LYS A 16 -2.87 -15.89 -14.19
N GLU A 17 -1.63 -16.37 -14.29
CA GLU A 17 -1.18 -17.18 -15.43
C GLU A 17 -1.95 -18.50 -15.51
N ARG A 18 -2.13 -19.18 -14.38
CA ARG A 18 -2.96 -20.41 -14.31
C ARG A 18 -4.40 -20.15 -14.75
N ASN A 19 -5.02 -19.07 -14.28
CA ASN A 19 -6.38 -18.69 -14.69
C ASN A 19 -6.46 -18.44 -16.20
N THR A 20 -5.47 -17.75 -16.77
CA THR A 20 -5.39 -17.49 -18.21
C THR A 20 -5.31 -18.78 -19.01
N SER A 21 -4.51 -19.76 -18.55
CA SER A 21 -4.41 -21.07 -19.20
C SER A 21 -5.72 -21.86 -19.12
N VAL A 22 -6.40 -21.83 -17.98
CA VAL A 22 -7.69 -22.51 -17.79
C VAL A 22 -8.76 -21.89 -18.70
N ASN A 23 -8.85 -20.57 -18.75
CA ASN A 23 -9.79 -19.86 -19.64
C ASN A 23 -9.54 -20.18 -21.12
N LYS A 24 -8.27 -20.30 -21.53
CA LYS A 24 -7.92 -20.69 -22.90
C LYS A 24 -8.41 -22.11 -23.21
N HIS A 25 -8.21 -23.06 -22.30
CA HIS A 25 -8.67 -24.44 -22.48
C HIS A 25 -10.20 -24.53 -22.53
N LEU A 26 -10.89 -23.86 -21.59
CA LEU A 26 -12.35 -23.80 -21.57
C LEU A 26 -12.94 -23.24 -22.86
N LYS A 27 -12.30 -22.22 -23.45
CA LYS A 27 -12.72 -21.67 -24.74
C LYS A 27 -12.59 -22.70 -25.87
N THR A 28 -11.51 -23.49 -25.88
CA THR A 28 -11.34 -24.56 -26.87
C THR A 28 -12.40 -25.64 -26.73
N GLU A 29 -12.69 -26.09 -25.51
CA GLU A 29 -13.77 -27.05 -25.23
C GLU A 29 -15.14 -26.51 -25.64
N ASP A 30 -15.38 -25.21 -25.43
CA ASP A 30 -16.64 -24.55 -25.83
C ASP A 30 -16.84 -24.50 -27.34
N ASP A 31 -15.76 -24.22 -28.09
CA ASP A 31 -15.77 -24.26 -29.55
C ASP A 31 -16.00 -25.70 -30.07
N GLU A 32 -15.40 -26.70 -29.42
CA GLU A 32 -15.58 -28.12 -29.78
C GLU A 32 -17.00 -28.61 -29.51
N TYR A 33 -17.57 -28.29 -28.35
CA TYR A 33 -18.94 -28.64 -28.01
C TYR A 33 -19.94 -28.06 -29.01
N LYS A 34 -19.81 -26.77 -29.34
CA LYS A 34 -20.67 -26.10 -30.34
C LYS A 34 -20.59 -26.80 -31.70
N ARG A 35 -19.39 -27.20 -32.11
CA ARG A 35 -19.18 -27.95 -33.36
C ARG A 35 -19.89 -29.31 -33.33
N LEU A 36 -19.77 -30.05 -32.23
CA LEU A 36 -20.40 -31.37 -32.09
C LEU A 36 -21.93 -31.28 -32.09
N ILE A 37 -22.52 -30.34 -31.34
CA ILE A 37 -23.97 -30.10 -31.36
C ILE A 37 -24.47 -29.80 -32.79
N GLN A 38 -23.74 -28.96 -33.52
CA GLN A 38 -24.13 -28.60 -34.89
C GLN A 38 -24.12 -29.82 -35.82
N ILE A 39 -23.09 -30.68 -35.73
CA ILE A 39 -22.99 -31.91 -36.52
C ILE A 39 -24.15 -32.86 -36.18
N THR A 40 -24.43 -33.05 -34.89
CA THR A 40 -25.49 -33.97 -34.44
C THR A 40 -26.89 -33.48 -34.84
N LYS A 41 -27.14 -32.18 -34.75
CA LYS A 41 -28.42 -31.58 -35.20
C LYS A 41 -28.69 -31.81 -36.69
N VAL A 42 -27.66 -31.81 -37.54
CA VAL A 42 -27.79 -32.07 -38.99
C VAL A 42 -28.12 -33.54 -39.29
N ASN A 43 -27.74 -34.46 -38.41
CA ASN A 43 -27.81 -35.90 -38.63
C ASN A 43 -28.93 -36.63 -37.84
N CYS A 44 -29.80 -35.93 -37.12
CA CYS A 44 -30.83 -36.53 -36.24
C CYS A 44 -32.26 -36.46 -36.80
N ASP A 45 -33.03 -37.53 -36.53
CA ASP A 45 -34.48 -37.58 -36.74
C ASP A 45 -35.25 -36.76 -35.69
N THR A 46 -36.50 -36.41 -36.00
CA THR A 46 -37.35 -35.44 -35.28
C THR A 46 -37.56 -35.72 -33.78
N GLU A 47 -37.52 -36.98 -33.32
CA GLU A 47 -37.64 -37.33 -31.88
C GLU A 47 -36.38 -36.98 -31.07
N ASN A 48 -35.17 -37.07 -31.64
CA ASN A 48 -33.92 -36.78 -30.92
C ASN A 48 -33.58 -35.27 -30.85
N VAL A 49 -34.32 -34.45 -31.60
CA VAL A 49 -34.08 -33.00 -31.69
C VAL A 49 -34.39 -32.29 -30.37
N GLN A 50 -35.40 -32.76 -29.61
CA GLN A 50 -35.79 -32.14 -28.35
C GLN A 50 -34.72 -32.33 -27.26
N ASP A 51 -34.23 -33.56 -27.08
CA ASP A 51 -33.17 -33.87 -26.12
C ASP A 51 -31.86 -33.11 -26.45
N LEU A 52 -31.55 -32.96 -27.74
CA LEU A 52 -30.42 -32.15 -28.20
C LEU A 52 -30.58 -30.66 -27.88
N ASN A 53 -31.78 -30.11 -28.00
CA ASN A 53 -32.06 -28.72 -27.65
C ASN A 53 -31.96 -28.47 -26.14
N ASP A 54 -32.42 -29.42 -25.32
CA ASP A 54 -32.28 -29.34 -23.87
C ASP A 54 -30.81 -29.44 -23.44
N LEU A 55 -30.03 -30.30 -24.08
CA LEU A 55 -28.59 -30.40 -23.86
C LEU A 55 -27.85 -29.10 -24.24
N ASP A 56 -28.15 -28.53 -25.40
CA ASP A 56 -27.62 -27.24 -25.87
C ASP A 56 -27.97 -26.10 -24.91
N THR A 57 -29.22 -26.07 -24.43
CA THR A 57 -29.69 -25.09 -23.43
C THR A 57 -28.93 -25.22 -22.12
N ASN A 58 -28.79 -26.45 -21.60
CA ASN A 58 -28.07 -26.72 -20.36
C ASN A 58 -26.59 -26.35 -20.48
N TYR A 59 -25.96 -26.68 -21.61
CA TYR A 59 -24.61 -26.27 -21.89
C TYR A 59 -24.47 -24.75 -21.95
N GLY A 60 -25.39 -24.05 -22.62
CA GLY A 60 -25.39 -22.58 -22.66
C GLY A 60 -25.48 -21.96 -21.26
N ARG A 61 -26.27 -22.55 -20.35
CA ARG A 61 -26.30 -22.13 -18.93
C ARG A 61 -24.95 -22.34 -18.24
N ILE A 62 -24.33 -23.51 -18.40
CA ILE A 62 -23.02 -23.81 -17.81
C ILE A 62 -21.93 -22.89 -18.38
N SER A 63 -21.90 -22.67 -19.69
CA SER A 63 -20.95 -21.78 -20.37
C SER A 63 -21.08 -20.33 -19.85
N ASN A 64 -22.31 -19.84 -19.64
CA ASN A 64 -22.53 -18.55 -18.99
C ASN A 64 -22.00 -18.51 -17.55
N ILE A 65 -22.29 -19.52 -16.73
CA ILE A 65 -21.78 -19.62 -15.34
C ILE A 65 -20.24 -19.58 -15.33
N ILE A 66 -19.60 -20.33 -16.22
CA ILE A 66 -18.13 -20.37 -16.33
C ILE A 66 -17.59 -18.99 -16.71
N ARG A 67 -18.19 -18.30 -17.68
CA ARG A 67 -17.77 -16.95 -18.08
C ARG A 67 -17.91 -15.95 -16.93
N ASP A 68 -19.03 -16.00 -16.20
CA ASP A 68 -19.26 -15.14 -15.05
C ASP A 68 -18.23 -15.41 -13.94
N GLN A 69 -17.90 -16.69 -13.69
CA GLN A 69 -16.81 -17.06 -12.77
C GLN A 69 -15.45 -16.52 -13.23
N SER A 70 -15.11 -16.60 -14.51
CA SER A 70 -13.85 -16.03 -15.03
C SER A 70 -13.77 -14.53 -14.78
N GLN A 71 -14.87 -13.79 -14.98
CA GLN A 71 -14.93 -12.35 -14.69
C GLN A 71 -14.74 -12.07 -13.18
N ILE A 72 -15.43 -12.82 -12.31
CA ILE A 72 -15.28 -12.68 -10.85
C ILE A 72 -13.82 -12.90 -10.43
N ILE A 73 -13.14 -13.88 -11.02
CA ILE A 73 -11.73 -14.16 -10.73
C ILE A 73 -10.83 -13.00 -11.19
N ASP A 74 -11.07 -12.44 -12.38
CA ASP A 74 -10.29 -11.32 -12.88
C ASP A 74 -10.49 -10.05 -12.03
N ASP A 75 -11.72 -9.74 -11.63
CA ASP A 75 -12.03 -8.65 -10.70
C ASP A 75 -11.35 -8.88 -9.33
N THR A 76 -11.39 -10.12 -8.83
CA THR A 76 -10.72 -10.51 -7.58
C THR A 76 -9.20 -10.34 -7.68
N HIS A 77 -8.60 -10.70 -8.81
CA HIS A 77 -7.17 -10.48 -9.05
C HIS A 77 -6.82 -8.99 -9.04
N GLU A 78 -7.64 -8.14 -9.69
CA GLU A 78 -7.41 -6.70 -9.70
C GLU A 78 -7.51 -6.10 -8.29
N LEU A 79 -8.54 -6.47 -7.53
CA LEU A 79 -8.71 -6.03 -6.15
C LEU A 79 -7.55 -6.51 -5.27
N THR A 80 -7.13 -7.76 -5.40
CA THR A 80 -6.00 -8.32 -4.65
C THR A 80 -4.70 -7.59 -4.99
N LYS A 81 -4.48 -7.25 -6.26
CA LYS A 81 -3.33 -6.44 -6.68
C LYS A 81 -3.34 -5.08 -6.01
N LYS A 82 -4.48 -4.37 -6.02
CA LYS A 82 -4.65 -3.07 -5.35
C LYS A 82 -4.38 -3.17 -3.83
N VAL A 83 -4.82 -4.25 -3.19
CA VAL A 83 -4.54 -4.51 -1.76
C VAL A 83 -3.04 -4.71 -1.52
N ILE A 84 -2.35 -5.52 -2.34
CA ILE A 84 -0.91 -5.74 -2.23
C ILE A 84 -0.14 -4.43 -2.46
N ASP A 85 -0.53 -3.65 -3.48
CA ASP A 85 0.06 -2.33 -3.77
C ASP A 85 -0.09 -1.39 -2.55
N SER A 86 -1.27 -1.37 -1.92
CA SER A 86 -1.54 -0.58 -0.71
C SER A 86 -0.75 -1.06 0.51
N LEU A 87 -0.59 -2.38 0.68
CA LEU A 87 0.23 -2.92 1.77
C LEU A 87 1.70 -2.57 1.58
N HIS A 88 2.21 -2.70 0.36
CA HIS A 88 3.58 -2.34 0.01
C HIS A 88 3.84 -0.84 0.24
N SER A 89 2.92 0.05 -0.16
CA SER A 89 3.10 1.49 0.07
C SER A 89 3.12 1.85 1.55
N LYS A 90 2.36 1.12 2.39
CA LYS A 90 2.33 1.30 3.84
C LYS A 90 3.55 0.73 4.57
N GLU A 91 4.46 0.02 3.89
CA GLU A 91 5.71 -0.45 4.51
C GLU A 91 6.56 0.69 5.06
N ILE A 92 6.45 1.91 4.50
CA ILE A 92 7.17 3.09 5.00
C ILE A 92 6.90 3.38 6.48
N TYR A 93 5.73 2.97 6.99
CA TYR A 93 5.37 3.18 8.39
C TYR A 93 6.22 2.36 9.35
N CYS A 94 6.97 1.36 8.87
CA CYS A 94 7.99 0.70 9.71
C CYS A 94 9.06 1.68 10.21
N LEU A 95 9.29 2.81 9.51
CA LEU A 95 10.23 3.84 9.92
C LEU A 95 9.72 4.72 11.08
N ARG A 96 8.48 4.51 11.55
CA ARG A 96 7.89 5.24 12.67
C ARG A 96 8.77 5.26 13.90
N ASP A 97 9.42 4.15 14.23
CA ASP A 97 10.24 4.08 15.44
C ASP A 97 11.50 4.97 15.32
N TRP A 98 11.99 5.24 14.11
CA TRP A 98 13.04 6.23 13.85
C TRP A 98 12.53 7.67 13.92
N ILE A 99 11.30 7.92 13.48
CA ILE A 99 10.64 9.21 13.70
C ILE A 99 10.52 9.48 15.20
N LYS A 100 10.11 8.48 15.99
CA LYS A 100 10.05 8.58 17.45
C LYS A 100 11.41 8.88 18.07
N LYS A 101 12.48 8.22 17.61
CA LYS A 101 13.85 8.50 18.06
C LYS A 101 14.27 9.94 17.74
N PHE A 102 13.97 10.43 16.55
CA PHE A 102 14.21 11.82 16.16
C PHE A 102 13.44 12.81 17.05
N PHE A 103 12.17 12.55 17.36
CA PHE A 103 11.40 13.39 18.28
C PHE A 103 11.96 13.39 19.70
N THR A 104 12.50 12.27 20.18
CA THR A 104 13.22 12.25 21.46
C THR A 104 14.45 13.16 21.43
N GLN A 105 15.18 13.20 20.30
CA GLN A 105 16.32 14.10 20.12
C GLN A 105 15.91 15.58 20.12
N VAL A 106 14.84 15.93 19.39
CA VAL A 106 14.30 17.31 19.39
C VAL A 106 13.82 17.69 20.78
N LYS A 107 13.08 16.80 21.46
CA LYS A 107 12.60 17.02 22.83
C LYS A 107 13.74 17.29 23.81
N GLY A 108 14.84 16.55 23.71
CA GLY A 108 16.02 16.73 24.57
C GLY A 108 16.71 18.09 24.40
N ARG A 109 16.48 18.77 23.28
CA ARG A 109 16.99 20.12 22.96
C ARG A 109 15.97 21.23 23.26
N TYR A 110 14.82 20.85 23.83
CA TYR A 110 13.69 21.72 24.10
C TYR A 110 13.58 22.02 25.60
N ASP A 111 13.12 23.22 25.95
CA ASP A 111 12.85 23.53 27.35
C ASP A 111 11.68 22.69 27.89
N VAL A 112 11.80 22.24 29.14
CA VAL A 112 10.97 21.19 29.77
C VAL A 112 9.46 21.52 29.82
N GLY A 113 9.04 22.77 29.60
CA GLY A 113 7.62 23.18 29.49
C GLY A 113 7.12 23.45 28.06
N ASN A 114 8.00 23.71 27.11
CA ASN A 114 7.61 24.15 25.76
C ASN A 114 7.27 22.97 24.85
N TRP A 115 7.82 21.79 25.12
CA TRP A 115 7.54 20.58 24.31
C TRP A 115 6.06 20.19 24.35
N ALA A 116 5.44 20.16 25.52
CA ALA A 116 4.02 19.81 25.65
C ALA A 116 3.11 20.81 24.91
N LYS A 117 3.46 22.10 24.96
CA LYS A 117 2.75 23.16 24.22
C LYS A 117 2.90 23.00 22.71
N LEU A 118 4.11 22.66 22.23
CA LEU A 118 4.36 22.38 20.82
C LEU A 118 3.48 21.23 20.33
N ILE A 119 3.44 20.10 21.06
CA ILE A 119 2.61 18.95 20.69
C ILE A 119 1.13 19.35 20.65
N GLY A 120 0.64 20.07 21.67
CA GLY A 120 -0.74 20.56 21.67
C GLY A 120 -1.07 21.47 20.48
N ALA A 121 -0.12 22.31 20.05
CA ALA A 121 -0.29 23.16 18.87
C ALA A 121 -0.35 22.37 17.55
N LEU A 122 0.46 21.32 17.44
CA LEU A 122 0.43 20.42 16.29
C LEU A 122 -0.91 19.68 16.22
N ASP A 123 -1.38 19.14 17.35
CA ASP A 123 -2.68 18.46 17.43
C ASP A 123 -3.84 19.41 17.07
N GLU A 124 -3.81 20.63 17.60
CA GLU A 124 -4.83 21.63 17.28
C GLU A 124 -4.83 22.01 15.80
N LYS A 125 -3.64 22.20 15.21
CA LYS A 125 -3.48 22.52 13.78
C LYS A 125 -4.02 21.39 12.91
N SER A 126 -3.63 20.14 13.20
CA SER A 126 -4.08 18.97 12.45
C SER A 126 -5.59 18.75 12.58
N ALA A 127 -6.17 18.91 13.78
CA ALA A 127 -7.60 18.72 14.01
C ALA A 127 -8.48 19.84 13.40
N SER A 128 -7.92 21.03 13.18
CA SER A 128 -8.66 22.18 12.63
C SER A 128 -8.36 22.47 11.16
N GLU A 129 -7.58 21.60 10.48
CA GLU A 129 -7.12 21.75 9.09
C GLU A 129 -6.50 23.14 8.80
N LYS A 130 -5.93 23.78 9.82
CA LYS A 130 -5.36 25.13 9.68
C LYS A 130 -4.01 25.08 8.99
N VAL A 131 -3.80 26.02 8.07
CA VAL A 131 -2.51 26.18 7.38
C VAL A 131 -1.41 26.68 8.32
N ASN A 132 -1.74 27.52 9.30
CA ASN A 132 -0.78 28.22 10.15
C ASN A 132 -1.04 28.01 11.65
N PHE A 133 0.02 28.06 12.44
CA PHE A 133 -0.06 28.16 13.90
C PHE A 133 -0.64 29.52 14.33
N ARG A 134 -1.24 29.57 15.53
CA ARG A 134 -1.72 30.83 16.12
C ARG A 134 -0.54 31.67 16.60
N SER A 135 -0.70 33.00 16.65
CA SER A 135 0.34 33.93 17.12
C SER A 135 0.84 33.63 18.54
N GLN A 136 -0.04 33.17 19.43
CA GLN A 136 0.28 32.76 20.81
C GLN A 136 1.20 31.53 20.88
N GLN A 137 1.38 30.82 19.77
CA GLN A 137 2.19 29.61 19.65
C GLN A 137 3.61 29.93 19.15
N ASN A 138 3.87 31.18 18.78
CA ASN A 138 5.09 31.56 18.05
C ASN A 138 6.38 31.29 18.83
N GLU A 139 6.39 31.46 20.15
CA GLU A 139 7.58 31.27 20.99
C GLU A 139 8.20 29.88 20.82
N TYR A 140 7.41 28.82 20.99
CA TYR A 140 7.91 27.45 20.84
C TYR A 140 8.10 27.07 19.36
N ILE A 141 7.31 27.61 18.42
CA ILE A 141 7.58 27.40 16.98
C ILE A 141 8.93 27.97 16.55
N VAL A 142 9.32 29.15 17.07
CA VAL A 142 10.65 29.74 16.83
C VAL A 142 11.75 28.86 17.40
N GLN A 143 11.58 28.36 18.63
CA GLN A 143 12.54 27.43 19.24
C GLN A 143 12.68 26.14 18.41
N LEU A 144 11.57 25.57 17.93
CA LEU A 144 11.59 24.40 17.05
C LEU A 144 12.38 24.70 15.77
N LYS A 145 12.13 25.86 15.14
CA LYS A 145 12.82 26.26 13.91
C LYS A 145 14.34 26.29 14.11
N ILE A 146 14.82 26.91 15.19
CA ILE A 146 16.26 26.98 15.51
C ILE A 146 16.88 25.58 15.63
N ILE A 147 16.21 24.67 16.36
CA ILE A 147 16.70 23.29 16.55
C ILE A 147 16.74 22.53 15.22
N LEU A 148 15.72 22.71 14.38
CA LEU A 148 15.63 22.02 13.09
C LEU A 148 16.61 22.58 12.05
N ASP A 149 16.95 23.87 12.12
CA ASP A 149 17.94 24.51 11.24
C ASP A 149 19.33 23.84 11.38
N GLU A 150 19.70 23.35 12.58
CA GLU A 150 20.95 22.59 12.81
C GLU A 150 21.09 21.33 11.92
N VAL A 151 19.95 20.76 11.53
CA VAL A 151 19.87 19.52 10.74
C VAL A 151 19.20 19.73 9.38
N GLN A 152 19.08 20.98 8.94
CA GLN A 152 18.49 21.37 7.66
C GLN A 152 17.06 20.85 7.47
N MET A 153 16.27 20.89 8.55
CA MET A 153 14.85 20.54 8.52
C MET A 153 14.00 21.77 8.76
N THR A 154 12.79 21.75 8.22
CA THR A 154 11.79 22.82 8.42
C THR A 154 10.72 22.38 9.41
N VAL A 155 9.99 23.35 9.98
CA VAL A 155 8.81 23.05 10.81
C VAL A 155 7.78 22.20 10.03
N ASN A 156 7.62 22.46 8.73
CA ASN A 156 6.75 21.66 7.86
C ASN A 156 7.26 20.22 7.69
N ASP A 157 8.57 20.00 7.62
CA ASP A 157 9.13 18.64 7.62
C ASP A 157 8.78 17.92 8.94
N PHE A 158 8.95 18.61 10.08
CA PHE A 158 8.62 18.06 11.40
C PHE A 158 7.12 17.71 11.53
N GLU A 159 6.24 18.61 11.09
CA GLU A 159 4.78 18.39 11.04
C GLU A 159 4.41 17.16 10.22
N GLN A 160 4.99 17.00 9.03
CA GLN A 160 4.70 15.85 8.18
C GLN A 160 5.16 14.53 8.81
N LEU A 161 6.32 14.52 9.48
CA LEU A 161 6.77 13.35 10.25
C LEU A 161 5.85 13.06 11.43
N TYR A 162 5.32 14.11 12.07
CA TYR A 162 4.38 13.99 13.19
C TYR A 162 3.09 13.30 12.74
N ASN A 163 2.53 13.77 11.62
CA ASN A 163 1.34 13.19 11.01
C ASN A 163 1.59 11.74 10.56
N MET A 164 2.70 11.47 9.87
CA MET A 164 3.07 10.11 9.45
C MET A 164 3.17 9.15 10.65
N LYS A 165 3.75 9.60 11.76
CA LYS A 165 3.79 8.80 13.00
C LYS A 165 2.40 8.55 13.57
N ASN A 166 1.48 9.51 13.49
CA ASN A 166 0.14 9.36 14.06
C ASN A 166 -0.79 8.50 13.17
N GLU A 167 -0.59 8.50 11.86
CA GLU A 167 -1.29 7.60 10.92
C GLU A 167 -0.85 6.14 11.08
N SER A 168 0.39 5.92 11.51
CA SER A 168 0.93 4.57 11.69
C SER A 168 0.41 3.86 12.94
N ASN A 169 0.09 2.57 12.83
CA ASN A 169 -0.33 1.70 13.93
C ASN A 169 0.84 0.87 14.52
N ILE A 170 0.65 0.29 15.71
CA ILE A 170 1.58 -0.62 16.40
C ILE A 170 2.04 -1.81 15.54
N GLN A 171 1.22 -2.23 14.57
CA GLN A 171 1.55 -3.30 13.63
C GLN A 171 2.74 -2.94 12.70
N PHE A 172 3.07 -1.65 12.57
CA PHE A 172 4.20 -1.15 11.78
C PHE A 172 5.43 -0.88 12.65
N HIS A 173 5.65 -1.65 13.72
CA HIS A 173 6.88 -1.55 14.49
C HIS A 173 8.11 -1.93 13.64
N ASP A 174 9.20 -1.17 13.81
CA ASP A 174 10.43 -1.47 13.11
C ASP A 174 11.11 -2.71 13.70
N LYS A 175 11.73 -3.51 12.83
CA LYS A 175 12.60 -4.62 13.20
C LYS A 175 14.08 -4.26 13.14
N ALA A 176 14.44 -3.12 12.53
CA ALA A 176 15.84 -2.69 12.43
C ALA A 176 16.42 -2.37 13.82
N LYS A 177 17.61 -2.91 14.10
CA LYS A 177 18.25 -2.79 15.43
C LYS A 177 19.04 -1.49 15.56
N ASN A 178 19.61 -1.00 14.46
CA ASN A 178 20.49 0.16 14.44
C ASN A 178 20.23 1.08 13.23
N LEU A 179 20.83 2.28 13.26
CA LEU A 179 20.57 3.33 12.27
C LEU A 179 21.00 2.92 10.86
N ALA A 180 22.10 2.16 10.74
CA ALA A 180 22.61 1.70 9.45
C ALA A 180 21.67 0.69 8.80
N GLU A 181 21.18 -0.29 9.56
CA GLU A 181 20.17 -1.25 9.10
C GLU A 181 18.89 -0.55 8.62
N ALA A 182 18.38 0.39 9.42
CA ALA A 182 17.18 1.13 9.07
C ALA A 182 17.35 2.00 7.83
N ARG A 183 18.54 2.61 7.68
CA ARG A 183 18.87 3.38 6.48
C ARG A 183 18.95 2.49 5.25
N ASN A 184 19.61 1.34 5.33
CA ASN A 184 19.65 0.37 4.23
C ASN A 184 18.25 -0.11 3.86
N GLN A 185 17.39 -0.33 4.86
CA GLN A 185 16.00 -0.70 4.65
C GLN A 185 15.26 0.41 3.90
N PHE A 186 15.35 1.67 4.36
CA PHE A 186 14.80 2.84 3.67
C PHE A 186 15.28 2.97 2.22
N GLU A 187 16.59 2.82 1.98
CA GLU A 187 17.18 2.89 0.63
C GLU A 187 16.69 1.78 -0.30
N SER A 188 16.20 0.67 0.25
CA SER A 188 15.58 -0.44 -0.51
C SER A 188 14.07 -0.29 -0.74
N MET A 189 13.41 0.67 -0.08
CA MET A 189 11.97 0.87 -0.21
C MET A 189 11.61 1.49 -1.56
N LYS A 190 10.45 1.12 -2.09
CA LYS A 190 9.86 1.79 -3.25
C LYS A 190 8.74 2.71 -2.77
N PHE A 191 8.91 4.00 -3.01
CA PHE A 191 7.89 5.01 -2.78
C PHE A 191 6.99 5.07 -4.03
N SER A 192 5.68 5.07 -3.83
CA SER A 192 4.71 5.15 -4.93
C SER A 192 3.41 5.81 -4.49
N GLY A 193 2.74 6.50 -5.41
CA GLY A 193 1.45 7.13 -5.18
C GLY A 193 1.52 8.19 -4.08
N GLU A 194 0.59 8.16 -3.13
CA GLU A 194 0.52 9.15 -2.04
C GLU A 194 1.75 9.13 -1.10
N MET A 195 2.56 8.07 -1.15
CA MET A 195 3.72 7.89 -0.28
C MET A 195 4.99 8.52 -0.84
N GLU A 196 5.02 8.90 -2.12
CA GLU A 196 6.17 9.58 -2.77
C GLU A 196 6.56 10.88 -2.05
N LYS A 197 5.57 11.59 -1.51
CA LYS A 197 5.79 12.83 -0.74
C LYS A 197 6.70 12.64 0.48
N TYR A 198 6.78 11.43 1.03
CA TYR A 198 7.57 11.14 2.22
C TYR A 198 9.01 10.75 1.92
N GLU A 199 9.40 10.46 0.67
CA GLU A 199 10.74 9.96 0.35
C GLU A 199 11.83 10.95 0.77
N GLU A 200 11.75 12.19 0.29
CA GLU A 200 12.75 13.22 0.63
C GLU A 200 12.68 13.59 2.13
N LEU A 201 11.48 13.57 2.70
CA LEU A 201 11.28 13.84 4.13
C LEU A 201 12.01 12.82 5.01
N LEU A 202 11.86 11.53 4.70
CA LEU A 202 12.53 10.44 5.41
C LEU A 202 14.04 10.45 5.14
N ARG A 203 14.47 10.85 3.94
CA ARG A 203 15.89 11.07 3.64
C ARG A 203 16.50 12.14 4.54
N LYS A 204 15.79 13.26 4.75
CA LYS A 204 16.19 14.31 5.71
C LYS A 204 16.24 13.78 7.15
N LEU A 205 15.24 13.01 7.57
CA LEU A 205 15.21 12.36 8.90
C LEU A 205 16.49 11.54 9.16
N PHE A 206 16.91 10.69 8.22
CA PHE A 206 18.13 9.88 8.38
C PHE A 206 19.40 10.73 8.39
N ARG A 207 19.45 11.84 7.64
CA ARG A 207 20.56 12.80 7.71
C ARG A 207 20.61 13.47 9.09
N ALA A 208 19.48 13.93 9.60
CA ALA A 208 19.38 14.58 10.92
C ALA A 208 19.82 13.65 12.05
N LEU A 209 19.32 12.41 12.05
CA LEU A 209 19.71 11.38 13.02
C LEU A 209 21.21 11.06 12.95
N LYS A 210 21.79 11.03 11.74
CA LYS A 210 23.24 10.82 11.58
C LYS A 210 24.05 11.97 12.20
N ILE A 211 23.63 13.22 11.99
CA ILE A 211 24.29 14.40 12.59
C ILE A 211 24.26 14.28 14.11
N TRP A 212 23.09 14.07 14.70
CA TRP A 212 22.96 14.06 16.17
C TRP A 212 23.49 12.81 16.88
N TYR A 213 23.68 11.68 16.18
CA TYR A 213 24.31 10.47 16.77
C TYR A 213 25.81 10.37 16.51
N HIS A 214 26.40 11.31 15.76
CA HIS A 214 27.85 11.42 15.57
C HIS A 214 28.43 12.64 16.30
N CYS A 215 27.62 13.34 17.09
CA CYS A 215 28.04 14.39 18.01
C CYS A 215 28.04 13.88 19.46
#